data_AF-A0A1B6HV01-F1
#
_entry.id   AF-A0A1B6HV01-F1
#
_cell.length_a   1.000
_cell.length_b   1.000
_cell.length_c   1.000
_cell.angle_alpha   90.00
_cell.angle_beta   90.00
_cell.angle_gamma   90.00
#
_symmetry.space_group_name_H-M   'P 1'
#
loop_
_entity.id
_entity.type
_entity.pdbx_description
1 polymer ?
#
loop_
_entity_poly.entity_id
_entity_poly.type
_entity_poly.pdbx_seq_one_letter_code
_entity_poly.pdbx_strand_id
1 'polypeptide(L)'
;MSEPQIIYELLCSNFQVPSDSRIMKAMIDVSKCGELDIAGMSVTSQMCDILCKVLIQSKDICRLNVSDCLLPPQGLSLILATIHQTRIHTLQLKGNNIGGPAVYKLSRMLSLSKHIKNLGLEWNNLGLCSEGMAEFCSVLAANHNLEVLDLRNNQLDPQCAGLLAAALRKNTSLRALGERLWRHYSVVQFEMECDGTSRRSKFSDSSSD
;
A
#
# COMPACT_ATOMS: atom_id res chain seq x y z
N MET A 1 -18.38 20.28 -12.22
CA MET A 1 -17.63 19.01 -12.42
C MET A 1 -16.31 19.17 -11.70
N SER A 2 -15.85 18.16 -10.97
CA SER A 2 -14.54 18.23 -10.30
C SER A 2 -13.41 18.20 -11.34
N GLU A 3 -12.25 18.80 -11.06
CA GLU A 3 -11.07 18.72 -11.95
C GLU A 3 -10.73 17.26 -12.34
N PRO A 4 -10.63 16.31 -11.39
CA PRO A 4 -10.41 14.89 -11.71
C PRO A 4 -11.47 14.30 -12.66
N GLN A 5 -12.75 14.69 -12.50
CA GLN A 5 -13.84 14.19 -13.33
C GLN A 5 -13.66 14.63 -14.79
N ILE A 6 -13.36 15.92 -15.02
CA ILE A 6 -13.17 16.47 -16.37
C ILE A 6 -11.98 15.79 -17.06
N ILE A 7 -10.86 15.62 -16.33
CA ILE A 7 -9.67 14.95 -16.86
C ILE A 7 -9.99 13.51 -17.23
N TYR A 8 -10.68 12.78 -16.36
CA TYR A 8 -11.03 11.38 -16.59
C TYR A 8 -11.96 11.20 -17.81
N GLU A 9 -13.04 11.99 -17.92
CA GLU A 9 -13.96 11.94 -19.07
C GLU A 9 -13.21 12.23 -20.38
N LEU A 10 -12.37 13.27 -20.39
CA LEU A 10 -11.59 13.65 -21.57
C LEU A 10 -10.60 12.56 -21.99
N LEU A 11 -9.93 11.92 -21.03
CA LEU A 11 -9.01 10.80 -21.33
C LEU A 11 -9.78 9.57 -21.82
N CYS A 12 -10.91 9.22 -21.22
CA CYS A 12 -11.76 8.12 -21.70
C CYS A 12 -12.20 8.35 -23.15
N SER A 13 -12.68 9.55 -23.49
CA SER A 13 -13.05 9.91 -24.86
C SER A 13 -11.85 9.85 -25.82
N ASN A 14 -10.69 10.41 -25.42
CA ASN A 14 -9.50 10.44 -26.28
C ASN A 14 -8.92 9.05 -26.57
N PHE A 15 -8.96 8.15 -25.57
CA PHE A 15 -8.42 6.79 -25.70
C PHE A 15 -9.48 5.75 -26.08
N GLN A 16 -10.72 6.18 -26.36
CA GLN A 16 -11.85 5.32 -26.73
C GLN A 16 -12.11 4.19 -25.71
N VAL A 17 -11.87 4.47 -24.43
CA VAL A 17 -12.13 3.53 -23.33
C VAL A 17 -13.48 3.91 -22.71
N PRO A 18 -14.42 2.95 -22.53
CA PRO A 18 -15.69 3.25 -21.90
C PRO A 18 -15.47 3.76 -20.48
N SER A 19 -16.12 4.87 -20.14
CA SER A 19 -16.09 5.41 -18.78
C SER A 19 -16.88 4.47 -17.84
N ASP A 20 -16.27 4.08 -16.73
CA ASP A 20 -16.97 3.29 -15.71
C ASP A 20 -17.75 4.26 -14.81
N SER A 21 -19.07 4.09 -14.72
CA SER A 21 -19.96 4.90 -13.88
C SER A 21 -19.54 4.97 -12.41
N ARG A 22 -18.89 3.93 -11.89
CA ARG A 22 -18.39 3.87 -10.51
C ARG A 22 -17.12 4.68 -10.33
N ILE A 23 -16.19 4.61 -11.29
CA ILE A 23 -14.99 5.45 -11.31
C ILE A 23 -15.39 6.92 -11.47
N MET A 24 -16.34 7.21 -12.36
CA MET A 24 -16.93 8.54 -12.50
C MET A 24 -17.45 9.09 -11.16
N LYS A 25 -18.20 8.29 -10.41
CA LYS A 25 -18.68 8.67 -9.08
C LYS A 25 -17.53 8.91 -8.10
N ALA A 26 -16.53 8.04 -8.09
CA ALA A 26 -15.35 8.22 -7.26
C ALA A 26 -14.61 9.54 -7.58
N MET A 27 -14.48 9.90 -8.86
CA MET A 27 -13.89 11.19 -9.28
C MET A 27 -14.69 12.41 -8.81
N ILE A 28 -16.02 12.29 -8.71
CA ILE A 28 -16.86 13.35 -8.13
C ILE A 28 -16.57 13.47 -6.62
N ASP A 29 -16.49 12.34 -5.92
CA ASP A 29 -16.27 12.32 -4.46
C ASP A 29 -14.86 12.81 -4.06
N VAL A 30 -13.86 12.74 -4.95
CA VAL A 30 -12.53 13.37 -4.75
C VAL A 30 -12.66 14.84 -4.37
N SER A 31 -13.62 15.59 -4.94
CA SER A 31 -13.78 17.02 -4.62
C SER A 31 -14.15 17.31 -3.17
N LYS A 32 -14.68 16.31 -2.44
CA LYS A 32 -15.10 16.46 -1.04
C LYS A 32 -13.99 16.12 -0.05
N CYS A 33 -13.19 15.11 -0.37
CA CYS A 33 -12.24 14.52 0.59
C CYS A 33 -10.80 14.40 0.06
N GLY A 34 -10.55 14.65 -1.23
CA GLY A 34 -9.24 14.47 -1.87
C GLY A 34 -8.84 13.01 -2.08
N GLU A 35 -9.79 12.08 -1.96
CA GLU A 35 -9.54 10.64 -2.03
C GLU A 35 -10.23 10.01 -3.22
N LEU A 36 -9.44 9.33 -4.04
CA LEU A 36 -9.95 8.48 -5.11
C LEU A 36 -10.07 7.06 -4.56
N ASP A 37 -11.29 6.67 -4.21
CA ASP A 37 -11.59 5.31 -3.75
C ASP A 37 -12.28 4.51 -4.85
N ILE A 38 -11.57 3.50 -5.35
CA ILE A 38 -12.08 2.52 -6.31
C ILE A 38 -11.88 1.10 -5.81
N ALA A 39 -11.80 0.91 -4.48
CA ALA A 39 -11.59 -0.41 -3.89
C ALA A 39 -12.67 -1.42 -4.30
N GLY A 40 -12.25 -2.67 -4.53
CA GLY A 40 -13.11 -3.76 -4.99
C GLY A 40 -13.58 -3.64 -6.43
N MET A 41 -13.17 -2.60 -7.18
CA MET A 41 -13.50 -2.48 -8.60
C MET A 41 -12.49 -3.28 -9.44
N SER A 42 -12.99 -4.05 -10.40
CA SER A 42 -12.15 -4.69 -11.41
C SER A 42 -11.67 -3.64 -12.41
N VAL A 43 -10.35 -3.42 -12.48
CA VAL A 43 -9.72 -2.41 -13.33
C VAL A 43 -8.86 -3.11 -14.38
N THR A 44 -9.14 -2.83 -15.66
CA THR A 44 -8.33 -3.36 -16.77
C THR A 44 -7.00 -2.60 -16.88
N SER A 45 -6.02 -3.18 -17.58
CA SER A 45 -4.73 -2.51 -17.81
C SER A 45 -4.90 -1.15 -18.53
N GLN A 46 -5.80 -1.05 -19.50
CA GLN A 46 -6.11 0.20 -20.19
C GLN A 46 -6.70 1.25 -19.25
N MET A 47 -7.57 0.82 -18.32
CA MET A 47 -8.10 1.74 -17.32
C MET A 47 -7.01 2.19 -16.34
N CYS A 48 -6.06 1.31 -15.99
CA CYS A 48 -4.89 1.70 -15.19
C CYS A 48 -4.06 2.79 -15.89
N ASP A 49 -3.87 2.71 -17.21
CA ASP A 49 -3.18 3.77 -17.98
C ASP A 49 -3.89 5.12 -17.87
N ILE A 50 -5.22 5.12 -18.00
CA ILE A 50 -6.04 6.33 -17.85
C ILE A 50 -5.94 6.86 -16.43
N LEU A 51 -6.12 6.00 -15.42
CA LEU A 51 -6.03 6.38 -14.01
C LEU A 51 -4.67 7.00 -13.71
N CYS A 52 -3.57 6.38 -14.15
CA CYS A 52 -2.22 6.92 -14.00
C CYS A 52 -2.09 8.36 -14.56
N LYS A 53 -2.67 8.62 -15.74
CA LYS A 53 -2.68 9.97 -16.32
C LYS A 53 -3.52 10.95 -15.49
N VAL A 54 -4.69 10.53 -15.00
CA VAL A 54 -5.51 11.34 -14.10
C VAL A 54 -4.74 11.67 -12.82
N LEU A 55 -4.08 10.69 -12.20
CA LEU A 55 -3.31 10.88 -10.97
C LEU A 55 -2.15 11.87 -11.12
N ILE A 56 -1.51 11.90 -12.29
CA ILE A 56 -0.43 12.84 -12.61
C ILE A 56 -0.97 14.25 -12.88
N GLN A 57 -2.10 14.35 -13.58
CA GLN A 57 -2.66 15.64 -13.99
C GLN A 57 -3.48 16.31 -12.90
N SER A 58 -4.10 15.54 -12.02
CA SER A 58 -4.97 16.06 -10.98
C SER A 58 -4.20 16.57 -9.77
N LYS A 59 -4.52 17.79 -9.34
CA LYS A 59 -3.92 18.39 -8.13
C LYS A 59 -4.72 18.11 -6.85
N ASP A 60 -5.93 17.60 -6.99
CA ASP A 60 -6.89 17.39 -5.90
C ASP A 60 -6.74 16.01 -5.24
N ILE A 61 -6.20 15.03 -5.97
CA ILE A 61 -6.04 13.66 -5.45
C ILE A 61 -4.80 13.60 -4.56
N CYS A 62 -5.03 13.47 -3.25
CA CYS A 62 -3.99 13.31 -2.24
C CYS A 62 -4.03 11.94 -1.55
N ARG A 63 -5.11 11.17 -1.73
CA ARG A 63 -5.24 9.79 -1.26
C ARG A 63 -5.77 8.89 -2.36
N LEU A 64 -5.21 7.69 -2.45
CA LEU A 64 -5.61 6.68 -3.44
C LEU A 64 -5.90 5.35 -2.74
N ASN A 65 -7.12 4.84 -2.94
CA ASN A 65 -7.52 3.52 -2.51
C ASN A 65 -7.86 2.64 -3.72
N VAL A 66 -6.99 1.68 -3.98
CA VAL A 66 -7.12 0.67 -5.04
C VAL A 66 -7.06 -0.75 -4.45
N SER A 67 -7.59 -0.89 -3.24
CA SER A 67 -7.60 -2.16 -2.51
C SER A 67 -8.51 -3.18 -3.18
N ASP A 68 -8.11 -4.45 -3.21
CA ASP A 68 -8.89 -5.57 -3.74
C ASP A 68 -9.37 -5.37 -5.19
N CYS A 69 -8.60 -4.61 -5.99
CA CYS A 69 -8.92 -4.33 -7.39
C CYS A 69 -8.42 -5.42 -8.37
N LEU A 70 -7.74 -6.45 -7.86
CA LEU A 70 -7.10 -7.50 -8.66
C LEU A 70 -6.26 -6.92 -9.81
N LEU A 71 -5.47 -5.89 -9.49
CA LEU A 71 -4.73 -5.13 -10.49
C LEU A 71 -3.87 -6.07 -11.37
N PRO A 72 -4.02 -6.02 -12.71
CA PRO A 72 -3.15 -6.76 -13.60
C PRO A 72 -1.68 -6.39 -13.33
N PRO A 73 -0.72 -7.32 -13.47
CA PRO A 73 0.70 -7.04 -13.15
C PRO A 73 1.26 -5.79 -13.87
N GLN A 74 0.84 -5.56 -15.11
CA GLN A 74 1.18 -4.35 -15.87
C GLN A 74 0.55 -3.09 -15.25
N GLY A 75 -0.74 -3.14 -14.91
CA GLY A 75 -1.45 -2.04 -14.26
C GLY A 75 -0.87 -1.67 -12.90
N LEU A 76 -0.57 -2.67 -12.05
CA LEU A 76 0.12 -2.48 -10.78
C LEU A 76 1.50 -1.82 -10.98
N SER A 77 2.27 -2.30 -11.96
CA SER A 77 3.59 -1.74 -12.26
C SER A 77 3.51 -0.27 -12.69
N LEU A 78 2.49 0.08 -13.49
CA LEU A 78 2.22 1.46 -13.93
C LEU A 78 1.84 2.35 -12.75
N ILE A 79 0.91 1.90 -11.90
CA ILE A 79 0.50 2.66 -10.72
C ILE A 79 1.71 2.94 -9.84
N LEU A 80 2.49 1.91 -9.46
CA LEU A 80 3.69 2.07 -8.63
C LEU A 80 4.73 3.01 -9.28
N ALA A 81 4.89 2.95 -10.60
CA ALA A 81 5.82 3.82 -11.31
C ALA A 81 5.36 5.29 -11.33
N THR A 82 4.07 5.60 -11.21
CA THR A 82 3.55 6.97 -11.32
C THR A 82 3.43 7.70 -9.99
N ILE A 83 3.28 6.98 -8.86
CA ILE A 83 3.07 7.59 -7.53
C ILE A 83 4.07 8.71 -7.22
N HIS A 84 5.35 8.54 -7.53
CA HIS A 84 6.39 9.53 -7.24
C HIS A 84 6.19 10.89 -7.94
N GLN A 85 5.37 10.95 -9.00
CA GLN A 85 5.04 12.15 -9.78
C GLN A 85 3.72 12.80 -9.33
N THR A 86 3.04 12.21 -8.33
CA THR A 86 1.73 12.66 -7.85
C THR A 86 1.85 13.46 -6.55
N ARG A 87 0.69 13.81 -5.96
CA ARG A 87 0.58 14.43 -4.63
C ARG A 87 0.05 13.45 -3.57
N ILE A 88 0.02 12.16 -3.89
CA ILE A 88 -0.61 11.13 -3.05
C ILE A 88 0.24 10.91 -1.80
N HIS A 89 -0.26 11.28 -0.63
CA HIS A 89 0.41 10.99 0.63
C HIS A 89 -0.11 9.71 1.30
N THR A 90 -1.30 9.22 0.90
CA THR A 90 -1.88 7.97 1.41
C THR A 90 -2.21 7.04 0.26
N LEU A 91 -1.62 5.85 0.28
CA LEU A 91 -1.78 4.83 -0.75
C LEU A 91 -2.22 3.50 -0.12
N GLN A 92 -3.39 3.02 -0.50
CA GLN A 92 -3.93 1.73 -0.07
C GLN A 92 -3.91 0.75 -1.25
N LEU A 93 -3.14 -0.32 -1.10
CA LEU A 93 -2.88 -1.34 -2.12
C LEU A 93 -3.24 -2.75 -1.63
N LYS A 94 -4.10 -2.87 -0.61
CA LYS A 94 -4.47 -4.15 -0.02
C LYS A 94 -4.95 -5.15 -1.09
N GLY A 95 -4.57 -6.42 -0.98
CA GLY A 95 -5.15 -7.50 -1.80
C GLY A 95 -4.85 -7.44 -3.30
N ASN A 96 -3.72 -6.86 -3.71
CA ASN A 96 -3.32 -6.75 -5.12
C ASN A 96 -2.20 -7.72 -5.54
N ASN A 97 -1.87 -8.71 -4.70
CA ASN A 97 -0.87 -9.74 -4.98
C ASN A 97 0.50 -9.18 -5.46
N ILE A 98 1.05 -8.20 -4.74
CA ILE A 98 2.33 -7.52 -5.07
C ILE A 98 3.57 -8.44 -4.92
N GLY A 99 3.42 -9.66 -4.41
CA GLY A 99 4.52 -10.62 -4.25
C GLY A 99 5.38 -10.86 -5.50
N GLY A 100 6.54 -11.49 -5.30
CA GLY A 100 7.46 -11.79 -6.38
C GLY A 100 8.15 -10.52 -6.96
N PRO A 101 8.28 -10.39 -8.30
CA PRO A 101 9.01 -9.28 -8.91
C PRO A 101 8.41 -7.88 -8.72
N ALA A 102 7.14 -7.78 -8.29
CA ALA A 102 6.51 -6.48 -8.06
C ALA A 102 6.96 -5.83 -6.73
N VAL A 103 7.51 -6.61 -5.79
CA VAL A 103 8.11 -6.08 -4.55
C VAL A 103 9.26 -5.10 -4.85
N TYR A 104 10.11 -5.39 -5.84
CA TYR A 104 11.16 -4.46 -6.28
C TYR A 104 10.61 -3.13 -6.81
N LYS A 105 9.48 -3.17 -7.52
CA LYS A 105 8.83 -1.96 -8.03
C LYS A 105 8.24 -1.13 -6.89
N LEU A 106 7.70 -1.81 -5.87
CA LEU A 106 7.23 -1.19 -4.65
C LEU A 106 8.39 -0.52 -3.89
N SER A 107 9.53 -1.20 -3.73
CA SER A 107 10.75 -0.63 -3.14
C SER A 107 11.23 0.62 -3.89
N ARG A 108 11.27 0.54 -5.23
CA ARG A 108 11.64 1.68 -6.06
C ARG A 108 10.67 2.84 -5.94
N MET A 109 9.36 2.58 -5.92
CA MET A 109 8.34 3.61 -5.70
C MET A 109 8.55 4.32 -4.36
N LEU A 110 8.78 3.57 -3.29
CA LEU A 110 9.01 4.13 -1.96
C LEU A 110 10.31 4.92 -1.86
N SER A 111 11.37 4.50 -2.58
CA SER A 111 12.65 5.21 -2.65
C SER A 111 12.54 6.55 -3.37
N LEU A 112 11.75 6.62 -4.45
CA LEU A 112 11.54 7.83 -5.24
C LEU A 112 10.51 8.79 -4.61
N SER A 113 9.53 8.25 -3.88
CA SER A 113 8.43 9.03 -3.34
C SER A 113 8.81 9.70 -2.03
N LYS A 114 8.95 11.03 -2.05
CA LYS A 114 9.29 11.83 -0.86
C LYS A 114 8.07 12.38 -0.09
N HIS A 115 6.86 12.04 -0.53
CA HIS A 115 5.62 12.61 -0.02
C HIS A 115 4.63 11.57 0.53
N ILE A 116 4.89 10.28 0.30
CA ILE A 116 4.07 9.19 0.86
C ILE A 116 4.31 9.11 2.37
N LYS A 117 3.22 9.21 3.13
CA LYS A 117 3.18 9.13 4.59
C LYS A 117 2.49 7.87 5.09
N ASN A 118 1.48 7.39 4.36
CA ASN A 118 0.67 6.24 4.75
C ASN A 118 0.64 5.23 3.60
N LEU A 119 1.10 4.02 3.86
CA LEU A 119 1.16 2.95 2.87
C LEU A 119 0.51 1.67 3.43
N GLY A 120 -0.60 1.25 2.83
CA GLY A 120 -1.27 0.00 3.17
C GLY A 120 -0.96 -1.10 2.17
N LEU A 121 -0.38 -2.20 2.65
CA LEU A 121 0.04 -3.34 1.84
C LEU A 121 -0.52 -4.67 2.36
N GLU A 122 -1.60 -4.64 3.14
CA GLU A 122 -2.21 -5.84 3.68
C GLU A 122 -2.52 -6.88 2.57
N TRP A 123 -2.37 -8.19 2.84
CA TRP A 123 -2.74 -9.26 1.88
C TRP A 123 -2.04 -9.18 0.51
N ASN A 124 -0.74 -8.94 0.47
CA ASN A 124 0.01 -8.82 -0.79
C ASN A 124 1.15 -9.83 -0.97
N ASN A 125 1.30 -10.81 -0.07
CA ASN A 125 2.27 -11.90 -0.19
C ASN A 125 3.73 -11.44 -0.37
N LEU A 126 4.10 -10.29 0.23
CA LEU A 126 5.44 -9.71 0.09
C LEU A 126 6.55 -10.68 0.54
N GLY A 127 6.30 -11.51 1.55
CA GLY A 127 7.28 -12.44 2.11
C GLY A 127 7.67 -13.59 1.18
N LEU A 128 6.95 -13.81 0.07
CA LEU A 128 7.32 -14.82 -0.93
C LEU A 128 8.57 -14.45 -1.73
N CYS A 129 9.05 -13.21 -1.64
CA CYS A 129 10.27 -12.75 -2.31
C CYS A 129 11.24 -12.17 -1.28
N SER A 130 12.11 -13.02 -0.73
CA SER A 130 13.08 -12.63 0.31
C SER A 130 14.05 -11.54 -0.16
N GLU A 131 14.54 -11.62 -1.39
CA GLU A 131 15.42 -10.61 -1.99
C GLU A 131 14.72 -9.26 -2.18
N GLY A 132 13.50 -9.27 -2.73
CA GLY A 132 12.68 -8.06 -2.87
C GLY A 132 12.36 -7.43 -1.52
N MET A 133 12.09 -8.25 -0.49
CA MET A 133 11.88 -7.79 0.87
C MET A 133 13.14 -7.21 1.50
N ALA A 134 14.32 -7.77 1.22
CA ALA A 134 15.59 -7.19 1.68
C ALA A 134 15.82 -5.79 1.09
N GLU A 135 15.53 -5.60 -0.20
CA GLU A 135 15.58 -4.27 -0.83
C GLU A 135 14.53 -3.33 -0.23
N PHE A 136 13.28 -3.80 -0.06
CA PHE A 136 12.22 -3.01 0.56
C PHE A 136 12.61 -2.54 1.96
N CYS A 137 13.20 -3.43 2.77
CA CYS A 137 13.68 -3.10 4.12
C CYS A 137 14.85 -2.11 4.08
N SER A 138 15.77 -2.26 3.12
CA SER A 138 16.88 -1.30 2.92
C SER A 138 16.36 0.10 2.59
N VAL A 139 15.40 0.20 1.67
CA VAL A 139 14.74 1.47 1.32
C VAL A 139 13.96 2.03 2.50
N LEU A 140 13.21 1.18 3.21
CA LEU A 140 12.45 1.58 4.39
C LEU A 140 13.38 2.16 5.47
N ALA A 141 14.54 1.55 5.72
CA ALA A 141 15.51 2.05 6.69
C ALA A 141 16.02 3.47 6.36
N ALA A 142 16.13 3.80 5.08
CA ALA A 142 16.57 5.11 4.59
C ALA A 142 15.41 6.09 4.29
N ASN A 143 14.16 5.65 4.36
CA ASN A 143 13.01 6.50 4.11
C ASN A 143 12.69 7.32 5.37
N HIS A 144 12.60 8.64 5.21
CA HIS A 144 12.35 9.58 6.31
C HIS A 144 10.97 10.27 6.22
N ASN A 145 10.09 9.82 5.33
CA ASN A 145 8.77 10.42 5.08
C ASN A 145 7.62 9.51 5.48
N LEU A 146 7.79 8.19 5.35
CA LEU A 146 6.74 7.24 5.67
C LEU A 146 6.50 7.22 7.19
N GLU A 147 5.26 7.46 7.59
CA GLU A 147 4.81 7.53 8.98
C GLU A 147 3.97 6.29 9.38
N VAL A 148 3.22 5.71 8.44
CA VAL A 148 2.36 4.55 8.68
C VAL A 148 2.55 3.53 7.58
N LEU A 149 2.82 2.28 7.97
CA LEU A 149 3.01 1.17 7.04
C LEU A 149 2.22 -0.05 7.52
N ASP A 150 1.26 -0.55 6.75
CA ASP A 150 0.54 -1.78 7.08
C ASP A 150 1.08 -2.96 6.27
N LEU A 151 1.68 -3.94 6.96
CA LEU A 151 2.23 -5.16 6.38
C LEU A 151 1.50 -6.44 6.87
N ARG A 152 0.34 -6.32 7.52
CA ARG A 152 -0.40 -7.51 8.00
C ARG A 152 -0.71 -8.47 6.85
N ASN A 153 -0.76 -9.76 7.14
CA ASN A 153 -1.13 -10.81 6.16
C ASN A 153 -0.25 -10.83 4.89
N ASN A 154 1.07 -10.61 5.03
CA ASN A 154 2.02 -10.64 3.90
C ASN A 154 2.89 -11.90 3.81
N GLN A 155 2.56 -12.94 4.56
CA GLN A 155 3.32 -14.20 4.59
C GLN A 155 4.82 -13.97 4.89
N LEU A 156 5.12 -13.08 5.83
CA LEU A 156 6.50 -12.76 6.19
C LEU A 156 7.12 -13.94 6.93
N ASP A 157 8.19 -14.50 6.39
CA ASP A 157 8.97 -15.54 7.07
C ASP A 157 9.88 -14.93 8.16
N PRO A 158 10.49 -15.74 9.04
CA PRO A 158 11.37 -15.24 10.09
C PRO A 158 12.57 -14.42 9.57
N GLN A 159 13.04 -14.69 8.35
CA GLN A 159 14.15 -13.94 7.73
C GLN A 159 13.70 -12.53 7.36
N CYS A 160 12.55 -12.40 6.69
CA CYS A 160 11.90 -11.14 6.37
C CYS A 160 11.57 -10.35 7.63
N ALA A 161 11.13 -11.03 8.70
CA ALA A 161 10.89 -10.42 10.00
C ALA A 161 12.15 -9.79 10.60
N GLY A 162 13.28 -10.51 10.56
CA GLY A 162 14.57 -10.00 11.01
C GLY A 162 15.04 -8.78 10.22
N LEU A 163 14.86 -8.79 8.90
CA LEU A 163 15.18 -7.67 8.01
C LEU A 163 14.32 -6.44 8.32
N LEU A 164 13.02 -6.64 8.50
CA LEU A 164 12.09 -5.57 8.86
C LEU A 164 12.46 -4.97 10.23
N ALA A 165 12.73 -5.80 11.23
CA ALA A 165 13.16 -5.33 12.55
C ALA A 165 14.46 -4.51 12.47
N ALA A 166 15.42 -4.91 11.64
CA ALA A 166 16.65 -4.15 11.41
C ALA A 166 16.40 -2.81 10.72
N ALA A 167 15.48 -2.75 9.75
CA ALA A 167 15.10 -1.52 9.08
C ALA A 167 14.38 -0.55 10.03
N LEU A 168 13.44 -1.06 10.83
CA LEU A 168 12.68 -0.28 11.80
C LEU A 168 13.57 0.34 12.89
N ARG A 169 14.65 -0.34 13.30
CA ARG A 169 15.63 0.23 14.25
C ARG A 169 16.36 1.47 13.70
N LYS A 170 16.51 1.56 12.38
CA LYS A 170 17.18 2.69 11.70
C LYS A 170 16.21 3.78 11.25
N ASN A 171 14.97 3.41 10.96
CA ASN A 171 13.94 4.33 10.51
C ASN A 171 13.50 5.24 11.68
N THR A 172 13.50 6.56 11.44
CA THR A 172 13.14 7.57 12.43
C THR A 172 11.80 8.25 12.16
N SER A 173 11.19 8.02 10.99
CA SER A 173 9.97 8.71 10.55
C SER A 173 8.70 7.91 10.78
N LEU A 174 8.79 6.58 10.68
CA LEU A 174 7.66 5.68 10.88
C LEU A 174 7.09 5.93 12.29
N ARG A 175 5.80 5.66 12.50
CA ARG A 175 5.06 5.86 13.77
C ARG A 175 3.98 4.80 14.03
N ALA A 176 3.51 4.13 12.99
CA ALA A 176 2.66 2.94 13.09
C ALA A 176 3.12 1.83 12.12
N LEU A 177 3.01 0.57 12.56
CA LEU A 177 3.10 -0.62 11.71
C LEU A 177 1.79 -1.40 11.87
N GLY A 178 0.94 -1.41 10.84
CA GLY A 178 -0.45 -1.89 10.92
C GLY A 178 -1.40 -0.93 11.65
N GLU A 179 -2.57 -1.43 12.07
CA GLU A 179 -3.59 -0.67 12.82
C GLU A 179 -3.17 -0.30 14.26
N ARG A 180 -2.04 -0.80 14.76
CA ARG A 180 -1.54 -0.50 16.11
C ARG A 180 -0.43 0.56 16.06
N LEU A 181 -0.70 1.70 16.71
CA LEU A 181 0.30 2.71 17.05
C LEU A 181 1.39 2.07 17.92
N TRP A 182 2.62 2.00 17.43
CA TRP A 182 3.76 1.42 18.17
C TRP A 182 4.33 2.35 19.25
N ARG A 183 3.53 3.33 19.72
CA ARG A 183 4.02 4.36 20.64
C ARG A 183 4.17 3.92 22.09
N HIS A 184 3.91 2.67 22.42
CA HIS A 184 4.40 2.07 23.65
C HIS A 184 4.87 0.65 23.36
N TYR A 185 5.93 0.24 24.05
CA TYR A 185 6.64 -1.04 23.97
C TYR A 185 7.79 -1.10 22.97
N SER A 186 8.97 -0.81 23.54
CA SER A 186 10.32 -1.16 23.10
C SER A 186 10.35 -2.34 22.12
N VAL A 187 10.86 -2.09 20.91
CA VAL A 187 11.62 -2.87 19.88
C VAL A 187 11.83 -4.41 20.03
N VAL A 188 11.18 -5.12 20.95
CA VAL A 188 11.51 -6.50 21.36
C VAL A 188 10.37 -7.50 21.12
N GLN A 189 9.16 -7.07 20.72
CA GLN A 189 8.06 -7.98 20.36
C GLN A 189 7.63 -7.88 18.89
N PHE A 190 8.59 -7.77 17.96
CA PHE A 190 8.38 -8.27 16.60
C PHE A 190 8.54 -9.80 16.56
N GLU A 191 7.93 -10.52 17.52
CA GLU A 191 7.49 -11.88 17.27
C GLU A 191 6.22 -11.74 16.45
N MET A 192 6.42 -11.61 15.15
CA MET A 192 5.34 -11.72 14.18
C MET A 192 4.56 -12.99 14.52
N GLU A 193 3.25 -12.85 14.62
CA GLU A 193 2.26 -13.92 14.55
C GLU A 193 2.42 -14.67 13.21
N CYS A 194 3.54 -15.36 13.03
CA CYS A 194 3.76 -16.37 12.01
C CYS A 194 3.17 -17.71 12.45
N ASP A 195 2.60 -17.80 13.66
CA ASP A 195 2.01 -19.02 14.17
C ASP A 195 0.53 -19.11 13.77
N GLY A 196 0.32 -19.61 12.55
CA GLY A 196 -0.96 -20.17 12.11
C GLY A 196 -1.25 -21.51 12.77
N THR A 197 -1.10 -21.64 14.10
CA THR A 197 -1.52 -22.83 14.84
C THR A 197 -2.60 -22.52 15.88
N SER A 198 -3.76 -23.12 15.58
CA SER A 198 -4.95 -23.33 16.40
C SER A 198 -4.70 -23.45 17.92
N ARG A 199 -5.49 -22.70 18.68
CA ARG A 199 -6.08 -23.04 19.99
C ARG A 199 -5.38 -24.17 20.78
N ARG A 200 -4.84 -23.82 21.95
CA ARG A 200 -5.40 -24.32 23.22
C ARG A 200 -5.00 -23.43 24.39
N SER A 201 -6.03 -22.87 25.00
CA SER A 201 -6.04 -22.37 26.37
C SER A 201 -5.45 -23.40 27.34
N LYS A 202 -4.63 -22.92 28.27
CA LYS A 202 -4.55 -23.40 29.66
C LYS A 202 -3.69 -22.44 30.47
N PHE A 203 -4.31 -21.37 30.94
CA PHE A 203 -4.00 -20.82 32.26
C PHE A 203 -5.25 -21.05 33.11
N SER A 204 -5.11 -21.86 34.14
CA SER A 204 -5.96 -21.81 35.32
C SER A 204 -5.01 -21.90 36.51
N ASP A 205 -4.73 -20.71 37.02
CA ASP A 205 -4.48 -20.31 38.40
C ASP A 205 -3.81 -21.26 39.40
N SER A 206 -2.75 -20.67 39.97
CA SER A 206 -2.24 -20.88 41.31
C SER A 206 -3.31 -20.83 42.41
N SER A 207 -3.17 -21.71 43.41
CA SER A 207 -2.96 -21.35 44.84
C SER A 207 -3.68 -22.29 45.82
N SER A 208 -2.98 -22.56 46.93
CA SER A 208 -3.45 -23.04 48.24
C SER A 208 -3.76 -24.54 48.32
N ASP A 209 -3.15 -25.37 49.18
CA ASP A 209 -2.56 -25.16 50.50
C ASP A 209 -1.16 -25.80 50.67
#